data_AF-A0A967XUF2-F1
#
_entry.id   AF-A0A967XUF2-F1
#
_cell.length_a   1.000
_cell.length_b   1.000
_cell.length_c   1.000
_cell.angle_alpha   90.00
_cell.angle_beta   90.00
_cell.angle_gamma   90.00
#
_symmetry.space_group_name_H-M   'P 1'
#
loop_
_entity.id
_entity.type
_entity.pdbx_description
1 polymer ?
#
loop_
_entity_poly.entity_id
_entity_poly.type
_entity_poly.pdbx_seq_one_letter_code
_entity_poly.pdbx_strand_id
1 'polypeptide(L)'
;PPVSLCEITGEELWEMMEENLERTFSRDPYKQMGGYVKRCLGLNIYFKVENPDGKRIQEFFIDGERLNRSKAYTACFVTAQGVPESYGTDRRVLDICAVDALKEYLAKHNKVSAEIKGRIIPV
;
A
#
# COMPACT_ATOMS: atom_id res chain seq x y z
N PRO A 1 3.59 0.32 17.12
CA PRO A 1 4.39 -0.69 16.38
C PRO A 1 5.65 -0.03 15.82
N PRO A 2 6.77 -0.77 15.68
CA PRO A 2 7.95 -0.25 15.01
C PRO A 2 7.67 -0.04 13.50
N VAL A 3 8.38 0.90 12.90
CA VAL A 3 8.41 1.13 11.45
C VAL A 3 9.34 0.10 10.81
N SER A 4 8.91 -0.46 9.69
CA SER A 4 9.70 -1.41 8.91
C SER A 4 9.95 -0.90 7.49
N LEU A 5 11.08 -1.31 6.93
CA LEU A 5 11.43 -1.13 5.52
C LEU A 5 11.58 -2.49 4.83
N CYS A 6 11.30 -2.55 3.54
CA CYS A 6 11.69 -3.66 2.66
C CYS A 6 11.94 -3.13 1.24
N GLU A 7 12.65 -3.90 0.43
CA GLU A 7 12.68 -3.72 -1.01
C GLU A 7 11.55 -4.56 -1.62
N ILE A 8 10.76 -3.98 -2.51
CA ILE A 8 9.63 -4.65 -3.16
C ILE A 8 9.60 -4.30 -4.64
N THR A 9 9.46 -5.30 -5.49
CA THR A 9 9.38 -5.10 -6.94
C THR A 9 8.04 -4.52 -7.36
N GLY A 10 7.99 -3.90 -8.54
CA GLY A 10 6.72 -3.45 -9.11
C GLY A 10 5.76 -4.60 -9.38
N GLU A 11 6.26 -5.78 -9.72
CA GLU A 11 5.46 -7.00 -9.85
C GLU A 11 4.75 -7.35 -8.54
N GLU A 12 5.53 -7.50 -7.46
CA GLU A 12 5.02 -7.82 -6.12
C GLU A 12 4.04 -6.76 -5.59
N LEU A 13 4.32 -5.47 -5.84
CA LEU A 13 3.41 -4.39 -5.45
C LEU A 13 2.04 -4.54 -6.08
N TRP A 14 1.98 -4.90 -7.36
CA TRP A 14 0.71 -5.09 -8.03
C TRP A 14 -0.01 -6.34 -7.59
N GLU A 15 0.69 -7.47 -7.47
CA GLU A 15 0.11 -8.71 -6.97
C GLU A 15 -0.47 -8.50 -5.58
N MET A 16 0.29 -7.86 -4.69
CA MET A 16 -0.15 -7.54 -3.33
C MET A 16 -1.41 -6.64 -3.34
N MET A 17 -1.47 -5.66 -4.25
CA MET A 17 -2.61 -4.76 -4.35
C MET A 17 -3.83 -5.42 -4.99
N GLU A 18 -3.67 -6.25 -6.04
CA GLU A 18 -4.74 -7.09 -6.60
C GLU A 18 -5.31 -8.04 -5.54
N GLU A 19 -4.46 -8.73 -4.79
CA GLU A 19 -4.89 -9.64 -3.73
C GLU A 19 -5.66 -8.88 -2.64
N ASN A 20 -5.20 -7.68 -2.26
CA ASN A 20 -5.92 -6.86 -1.31
C ASN A 20 -7.29 -6.40 -1.84
N LEU A 21 -7.37 -6.05 -3.13
CA LEU A 21 -8.64 -5.71 -3.79
C LEU A 21 -9.57 -6.91 -3.84
N GLU A 22 -9.09 -8.10 -4.18
CA GLU A 22 -9.90 -9.32 -4.18
C GLU A 22 -10.42 -9.66 -2.78
N ARG A 23 -9.57 -9.64 -1.75
CA ARG A 23 -9.99 -9.90 -0.36
C ARG A 23 -10.99 -8.86 0.18
N THR A 24 -11.08 -7.69 -0.44
CA THR A 24 -12.03 -6.62 -0.08
C THR A 24 -13.32 -6.71 -0.89
N PHE A 25 -13.22 -6.99 -2.20
CA PHE A 25 -14.31 -6.87 -3.15
C PHE A 25 -14.65 -8.19 -3.86
N SER A 26 -14.24 -9.33 -3.30
CA SER A 26 -14.56 -10.64 -3.89
C SER A 26 -16.06 -10.78 -4.06
N ARG A 27 -16.46 -11.36 -5.19
CA ARG A 27 -17.87 -11.71 -5.46
C ARG A 27 -18.31 -12.91 -4.61
N ASP A 28 -17.35 -13.73 -4.18
CA ASP A 28 -17.57 -14.82 -3.25
C ASP A 28 -17.38 -14.31 -1.81
N PRO A 29 -18.45 -14.24 -1.00
CA PRO A 29 -18.34 -13.73 0.37
C PRO A 29 -17.41 -14.57 1.24
N TYR A 30 -17.19 -15.87 0.93
CA TYR A 30 -16.24 -16.70 1.68
C TYR A 30 -14.77 -16.33 1.43
N LYS A 31 -14.48 -15.59 0.36
CA LYS A 31 -13.14 -15.06 0.06
C LYS A 31 -12.89 -13.68 0.63
N GLN A 32 -13.94 -12.99 1.10
CA GLN A 32 -13.80 -11.70 1.75
C GLN A 32 -13.22 -11.86 3.16
N MET A 33 -12.25 -11.03 3.51
CA MET A 33 -11.54 -11.11 4.80
C MET A 33 -12.05 -10.11 5.84
N GLY A 34 -13.11 -9.34 5.52
CA GLY A 34 -13.68 -8.32 6.42
C GLY A 34 -12.79 -7.10 6.67
N GLY A 35 -11.74 -6.93 5.86
CA GLY A 35 -10.81 -5.79 5.92
C GLY A 35 -11.12 -4.67 4.93
N TYR A 36 -10.22 -3.69 4.87
CA TYR A 36 -10.29 -2.57 3.93
C TYR A 36 -9.13 -2.62 2.93
N VAL A 37 -9.25 -1.83 1.87
CA VAL A 37 -8.13 -1.56 0.97
C VAL A 37 -6.97 -0.89 1.72
N LYS A 38 -5.73 -1.28 1.39
CA LYS A 38 -4.50 -0.72 1.98
C LYS A 38 -4.44 0.78 1.74
N ARG A 39 -3.96 1.51 2.76
CA ARG A 39 -3.76 2.96 2.72
C ARG A 39 -2.30 3.23 2.40
N CYS A 40 -2.06 3.93 1.31
CA CYS A 40 -0.72 4.12 0.78
C CYS A 40 -0.43 5.61 0.53
N LEU A 41 0.84 5.97 0.67
CA LEU A 41 1.40 7.28 0.30
C LEU A 41 2.52 7.04 -0.72
N GLY A 42 2.69 7.96 -1.68
CA GLY A 42 3.69 7.84 -2.76
C GLY A 42 3.22 7.07 -3.99
N LEU A 43 1.98 6.56 -3.99
CA LEU A 43 1.42 5.84 -5.12
C LEU A 43 -0.01 6.27 -5.47
N ASN A 44 -0.43 5.98 -6.70
CA ASN A 44 -1.78 6.19 -7.17
C ASN A 44 -2.27 4.93 -7.92
N ILE A 45 -3.43 4.40 -7.53
CA ILE A 45 -4.06 3.24 -8.17
C ILE A 45 -5.47 3.61 -8.61
N TYR A 46 -5.78 3.30 -9.86
CA TYR A 46 -7.13 3.35 -10.40
C TYR A 46 -7.57 1.93 -10.73
N PHE A 47 -8.73 1.51 -10.23
CA PHE A 47 -9.17 0.12 -10.34
C PHE A 47 -10.68 0.00 -10.54
N LYS A 48 -11.12 -1.10 -11.14
CA LYS A 48 -12.54 -1.43 -11.37
C LYS A 48 -12.98 -2.52 -10.39
N VAL A 49 -14.02 -2.24 -9.62
CA VAL A 49 -14.53 -3.13 -8.57
C VAL A 49 -15.26 -4.35 -9.16
N GLU A 50 -15.82 -4.22 -10.34
CA GLU A 50 -16.59 -5.25 -11.02
C GLU A 50 -15.72 -6.28 -11.77
N ASN A 51 -14.46 -5.93 -12.02
CA ASN A 51 -13.55 -6.78 -12.80
C ASN A 51 -13.23 -8.09 -12.06
N PRO A 52 -12.90 -9.15 -12.82
CA PRO A 52 -12.46 -10.42 -12.23
C PRO A 52 -11.21 -10.27 -11.36
N ASP A 53 -11.01 -11.25 -10.47
CA ASP A 53 -9.79 -11.43 -9.68
C ASP A 53 -8.53 -11.31 -10.55
N GLY A 54 -7.53 -10.58 -10.04
CA GLY A 54 -6.27 -10.29 -10.73
C GLY A 54 -6.36 -9.33 -11.92
N LYS A 55 -7.53 -8.74 -12.19
CA LYS A 55 -7.76 -7.80 -13.31
C LYS A 55 -8.44 -6.51 -12.88
N ARG A 56 -8.40 -6.17 -11.60
CA ARG A 56 -9.10 -5.00 -11.05
C ARG A 56 -8.32 -3.73 -11.30
N ILE A 57 -7.00 -3.75 -11.15
CA ILE A 57 -6.13 -2.59 -11.37
C ILE A 57 -6.11 -2.25 -12.87
N GLN A 58 -6.47 -1.00 -13.19
CA GLN A 58 -6.35 -0.43 -14.54
C GLN A 58 -5.02 0.30 -14.69
N GLU A 59 -4.68 1.11 -13.70
CA GLU A 59 -3.55 2.01 -13.72
C GLU A 59 -2.90 2.05 -12.34
N PHE A 60 -1.58 1.96 -12.31
CA PHE A 60 -0.78 2.00 -11.07
C PHE A 60 0.43 2.89 -11.32
N PHE A 61 0.57 3.93 -10.51
CA PHE A 61 1.69 4.88 -10.52
C PHE A 61 2.43 4.91 -9.18
N ILE A 62 3.72 5.20 -9.23
CA ILE A 62 4.56 5.54 -8.09
C ILE A 62 5.25 6.87 -8.39
N ASP A 63 5.12 7.84 -7.48
CA ASP A 63 5.66 9.20 -7.62
C ASP A 63 5.32 9.90 -8.96
N GLY A 64 4.14 9.60 -9.51
CA GLY A 64 3.64 10.18 -10.76
C GLY A 64 4.07 9.43 -12.03
N GLU A 65 4.94 8.44 -11.92
CA GLU A 65 5.35 7.59 -13.04
C GLU A 65 4.59 6.26 -13.03
N ARG A 66 4.28 5.73 -14.21
CA ARG A 66 3.64 4.41 -14.32
C ARG A 66 4.54 3.35 -13.70
N LEU A 67 3.94 2.44 -12.92
CA LEU A 67 4.63 1.36 -12.25
C LEU A 67 5.47 0.56 -13.24
N ASN A 68 6.76 0.41 -12.94
CA ASN A 68 7.64 -0.49 -13.66
C ASN A 68 7.72 -1.82 -12.91
N ARG A 69 7.17 -2.87 -13.52
CA ARG A 69 7.12 -4.24 -12.95
C ARG A 69 8.48 -4.77 -12.50
N SER A 70 9.51 -4.49 -13.29
CA SER A 70 10.86 -5.02 -13.10
C SER A 70 11.74 -4.17 -12.17
N LYS A 71 11.26 -2.99 -11.75
CA LYS A 71 11.99 -2.10 -10.86
C LYS A 71 11.70 -2.47 -9.40
N ALA A 72 12.72 -2.38 -8.54
CA ALA A 72 12.58 -2.46 -7.08
C ALA A 72 12.34 -1.07 -6.46
N TYR A 73 11.53 -1.04 -5.41
CA TYR A 73 11.14 0.15 -4.67
C TYR A 73 11.31 -0.11 -3.16
N THR A 74 11.72 0.90 -2.41
CA THR A 74 11.74 0.81 -0.95
C THR A 74 10.34 1.12 -0.40
N ALA A 75 9.73 0.16 0.29
CA ALA A 75 8.46 0.35 0.98
C ALA A 75 8.68 0.57 2.48
N CYS A 76 8.00 1.56 3.04
CA CYS A 76 7.92 1.83 4.47
C CYS A 76 6.53 1.48 4.98
N PHE A 77 6.44 0.68 6.03
CA PHE A 77 5.16 0.16 6.51
C PHE A 77 5.18 -0.18 8.01
N VAL A 78 4.00 -0.47 8.53
CA VAL A 78 3.79 -0.97 9.90
C VAL A 78 3.02 -2.29 9.83
N THR A 79 3.55 -3.33 10.49
CA THR A 79 2.98 -4.68 10.60
C THR A 79 2.84 -5.44 9.27
N ALA A 80 2.62 -6.76 9.35
CA ALA A 80 2.37 -7.60 8.17
C ALA A 80 1.08 -7.23 7.40
N GLN A 81 0.15 -6.47 8.00
CA GLN A 81 -1.01 -5.96 7.29
C GLN A 81 -0.64 -4.88 6.25
N GLY A 82 0.47 -4.16 6.45
CA GLY A 82 1.00 -3.20 5.49
C GLY A 82 1.62 -3.91 4.29
N VAL A 83 2.66 -4.70 4.54
CA VAL A 83 3.32 -5.57 3.55
C VAL A 83 3.43 -7.00 4.13
N PRO A 84 2.62 -7.96 3.64
CA PRO A 84 2.66 -9.35 4.09
C PRO A 84 4.03 -9.99 3.89
N GLU A 85 4.42 -10.94 4.74
CA GLU A 85 5.76 -11.56 4.71
C GLU A 85 6.12 -12.24 3.38
N SER A 86 5.11 -12.64 2.61
CA SER A 86 5.29 -13.24 1.27
C SER A 86 5.79 -12.27 0.20
N TYR A 87 5.78 -10.96 0.47
CA TYR A 87 6.19 -9.93 -0.49
C TYR A 87 7.42 -9.18 -0.03
N GLY A 88 8.30 -8.81 -0.96
CA GLY A 88 9.46 -7.98 -0.69
C GLY A 88 10.57 -8.68 0.09
N THR A 89 11.79 -8.19 -0.09
CA THR A 89 13.03 -8.74 0.46
C THR A 89 13.71 -7.70 1.37
N ASP A 90 14.83 -8.10 1.97
CA ASP A 90 15.70 -7.20 2.73
C ASP A 90 14.96 -6.41 3.82
N ARG A 91 14.06 -7.10 4.52
CA ARG A 91 13.22 -6.53 5.58
C ARG A 91 14.07 -6.06 6.74
N ARG A 92 13.83 -4.83 7.16
CA ARG A 92 14.49 -4.18 8.30
C ARG A 92 13.44 -3.60 9.21
N VAL A 93 13.47 -3.98 10.49
CA VAL A 93 12.70 -3.31 11.53
C VAL A 93 13.57 -2.19 12.07
N LEU A 94 13.09 -0.95 11.98
CA LEU A 94 13.80 0.21 12.50
C LEU A 94 13.55 0.36 14.00
N ASP A 95 14.50 0.94 14.71
CA ASP A 95 14.32 1.40 16.10
C ASP A 95 13.55 2.73 16.13
N ILE A 96 12.40 2.75 15.46
CA ILE A 96 11.51 3.91 15.33
C ILE A 96 10.09 3.42 15.58
N CYS A 97 9.47 3.90 16.66
CA CYS A 97 8.06 3.67 16.90
C CYS A 97 7.22 4.61 16.02
N ALA A 98 6.25 4.07 15.27
CA ALA A 98 5.44 4.85 14.33
C ALA A 98 4.69 6.02 14.99
N VAL A 99 4.24 5.85 16.24
CA VAL A 99 3.55 6.90 17.00
C VAL A 99 4.53 8.01 17.38
N ASP A 100 5.76 7.68 17.73
CA ASP A 100 6.76 8.66 18.12
C ASP A 100 7.30 9.41 16.90
N ALA A 101 7.47 8.74 15.75
CA ALA A 101 7.74 9.40 14.47
C ALA A 101 6.66 10.43 14.11
N LEU A 102 5.38 10.10 14.33
CA LEU A 102 4.28 11.04 14.11
C LEU A 102 4.34 12.21 15.10
N LYS A 103 4.57 11.98 16.40
CA LYS A 103 4.73 13.05 17.39
C LYS A 103 5.88 14.00 17.03
N GLU A 104 7.02 13.45 16.63
CA GLU A 104 8.17 14.26 16.20
C GLU A 104 7.86 15.11 14.97
N TYR A 105 7.14 14.54 13.99
CA TYR A 105 6.67 15.29 12.83
C TYR A 105 5.77 16.45 13.27
N LEU A 106 4.75 16.18 14.10
CA LEU A 106 3.83 17.20 14.59
C LEU A 106 4.53 18.29 15.42
N ALA A 107 5.53 17.93 16.22
CA ALA A 107 6.31 18.89 17.01
C ALA A 107 7.14 19.85 16.13
N LYS A 108 7.58 19.41 14.95
CA LYS A 108 8.34 20.22 13.99
C LYS A 108 7.43 21.06 13.07
N HIS A 109 6.14 20.73 12.98
CA HIS A 109 5.20 21.35 12.05
C HIS A 109 3.99 21.96 12.79
N ASN A 110 4.02 23.28 12.97
CA ASN A 110 2.97 24.03 13.66
C ASN A 110 1.57 23.97 13.01
N LYS A 111 1.50 23.58 11.73
CA LYS A 111 0.25 23.34 10.99
C LYS A 111 0.42 22.13 10.11
N VAL A 112 -0.60 21.28 10.05
CA VAL A 112 -0.64 20.09 9.21
C VAL A 112 -1.93 20.11 8.39
N SER A 113 -1.82 19.82 7.10
CA SER A 113 -2.96 19.56 6.23
C SER A 113 -2.98 18.09 5.81
N ALA A 114 -4.16 17.50 5.78
CA ALA A 114 -4.38 16.08 5.48
C ALA A 114 -5.51 15.93 4.46
N GLU A 115 -5.39 16.64 3.33
CA GLU A 115 -6.37 16.59 2.25
C GLU A 115 -6.41 15.21 1.57
N ILE A 116 -7.57 14.88 0.99
CA ILE A 116 -7.75 13.64 0.22
C ILE A 116 -7.00 13.76 -1.11
N LYS A 117 -5.91 13.00 -1.27
CA LYS A 117 -5.01 13.06 -2.44
C LYS A 117 -5.33 12.05 -3.56
N GLY A 118 -6.49 11.40 -3.52
CA GLY A 118 -6.90 10.47 -4.58
C GLY A 118 -5.91 9.32 -4.85
N ARG A 119 -5.39 8.69 -3.79
CA ARG A 119 -4.33 7.67 -3.90
C ARG A 119 -4.85 6.32 -4.37
N ILE A 120 -6.05 5.93 -3.96
CA ILE A 120 -6.68 4.67 -4.37
C ILE A 120 -8.11 5.02 -4.80
N ILE A 121 -8.40 4.92 -6.10
CA ILE A 121 -9.64 5.43 -6.70
C ILE A 121 -10.34 4.30 -7.46
N PRO A 122 -11.58 3.93 -7.09
CA PRO A 122 -12.41 3.11 -7.96
C PRO A 122 -12.86 3.95 -9.16
N VAL A 123 -12.73 3.41 -10.38
CA VAL A 123 -13.09 4.07 -11.66
C VAL A 123 -14.07 3.26 -12.48
#